data_AF-A0A2G8L2F0-F1
#
_entry.id   AF-A0A2G8L2F0-F1
#
_cell.length_a   1.000
_cell.length_b   1.000
_cell.length_c   1.000
_cell.angle_alpha   90.00
_cell.angle_beta   90.00
_cell.angle_gamma   90.00
#
_symmetry.space_group_name_H-M   'P 1'
#
loop_
_entity.id
_entity.type
_entity.pdbx_description
1 polymer ?
#
loop_
_entity_poly.entity_id
_entity_poly.type
_entity_poly.pdbx_seq_one_letter_code
_entity_poly.pdbx_strand_id
1 'polypeptide(L)'
;MGATAIGCIYQQTELLIPCADTVMEVYLEGKGSTLGLVLQPLYKDAPEKVMKHFDQLAEKAADDMDDSEKTYFYMFLGDVAKREPKRVVPILGTVIQDLESTSCVHVAYMAIAEVAAVYPGEVEKYSKQLLDAWEKNPMTVASACKTIANIGRMNEKMADKYLTLMAKKLKTIDPMWKTVILMEMKRIGQAHKEPLKKHRAAIEAEKNGTQMGLPDMVQSIIDFLEDRTLENVSTNVAEQKEQIGELDTRVTGTENDVKRLDEEVTEQGEKLEDVQNEVTEQGDRLETLEVVVDETV
;
A
#
# COMPACT_ATOMS: atom_id res chain seq x y z
N MET A 1 3.32 34.88 -38.60
CA MET A 1 2.10 34.05 -38.78
C MET A 1 2.37 32.54 -38.97
N GLY A 2 3.61 32.07 -39.24
CA GLY A 2 3.89 30.63 -39.35
C GLY A 2 4.01 29.87 -38.02
N ALA A 3 4.49 30.52 -36.95
CA ALA A 3 4.68 29.88 -35.64
C ALA A 3 3.36 29.52 -34.92
N THR A 4 2.27 30.23 -35.23
CA THR A 4 0.93 29.99 -34.65
C THR A 4 0.17 28.83 -35.29
N ALA A 5 0.53 28.40 -36.50
CA ALA A 5 -0.12 27.25 -37.16
C ALA A 5 0.41 25.90 -36.62
N ILE A 6 1.72 25.81 -36.35
CA ILE A 6 2.34 24.62 -35.73
C ILE A 6 1.87 24.47 -34.28
N GLY A 7 1.62 25.58 -33.58
CA GLY A 7 1.15 25.60 -32.20
C GLY A 7 -0.21 24.95 -31.94
N CYS A 8 -1.02 24.69 -32.97
CA CYS A 8 -2.31 23.99 -32.85
C CYS A 8 -2.31 22.61 -33.54
N ILE A 9 -1.38 22.34 -34.46
CA ILE A 9 -1.35 21.10 -35.24
C ILE A 9 -0.94 19.88 -34.40
N TYR A 10 -0.06 20.02 -33.39
CA TYR A 10 0.32 18.89 -32.53
C TYR A 10 -0.86 18.38 -31.66
N GLN A 11 -1.93 19.17 -31.52
CA GLN A 11 -3.18 18.77 -30.86
C GLN A 11 -4.17 18.09 -31.82
N GLN A 12 -3.89 18.11 -33.13
CA GLN A 12 -4.69 17.52 -34.20
C GLN A 12 -3.95 16.32 -34.78
N THR A 13 -3.67 15.33 -33.93
CA THR A 13 -2.81 14.18 -34.26
C THR A 13 -3.30 13.39 -35.47
N GLU A 14 -4.60 13.32 -35.71
CA GLU A 14 -5.21 12.70 -36.90
C GLU A 14 -4.66 13.27 -38.22
N LEU A 15 -4.35 14.57 -38.26
CA LEU A 15 -3.78 15.24 -39.43
C LEU A 15 -2.29 14.96 -39.60
N LEU A 16 -1.61 14.58 -38.52
CA LEU A 16 -0.17 14.31 -38.49
C LEU A 16 0.17 12.86 -38.81
N ILE A 17 -0.72 11.90 -38.52
CA ILE A 17 -0.46 10.47 -38.74
C ILE A 17 -0.01 10.17 -40.18
N PRO A 18 -0.65 10.71 -41.25
CA PRO A 18 -0.23 10.42 -42.63
C PRO A 18 1.19 10.89 -42.98
N CYS A 19 1.69 11.92 -42.28
CA CYS A 19 3.02 12.50 -42.50
C CYS A 19 3.99 12.27 -41.33
N ALA A 20 3.64 11.39 -40.38
CA ALA A 20 4.41 11.18 -39.15
C ALA A 20 5.88 10.85 -39.43
N ASP A 21 6.14 10.01 -40.43
CA ASP A 21 7.50 9.61 -40.83
C ASP A 21 8.35 10.82 -41.26
N THR A 22 7.78 11.70 -42.10
CA THR A 22 8.44 12.93 -42.53
C THR A 22 8.64 13.91 -41.37
N VAL A 23 7.68 14.03 -40.47
CA VAL A 23 7.81 14.88 -39.28
C VAL A 23 8.95 14.38 -38.38
N MET A 24 9.06 13.06 -38.18
CA MET A 24 10.12 12.44 -37.40
C MET A 24 11.50 12.64 -38.05
N GLU A 25 11.61 12.46 -39.36
CA GLU A 25 12.85 12.71 -40.11
C GLU A 25 13.31 14.16 -39.97
N VAL A 26 12.41 15.12 -40.18
CA VAL A 26 12.71 16.56 -40.05
C VAL A 26 13.16 16.92 -38.63
N TYR A 27 12.51 16.34 -37.61
CA TYR A 27 12.89 16.54 -36.22
C TYR A 27 14.27 15.94 -35.91
N LEU A 28 14.55 14.71 -36.36
CA LEU A 28 15.85 14.05 -36.18
C LEU A 28 16.99 14.78 -36.89
N GLU A 29 16.74 15.38 -38.04
CA GLU A 29 17.69 16.26 -38.75
C GLU A 29 17.97 17.59 -38.03
N GLY A 30 17.35 17.84 -36.87
CA GLY A 30 17.52 19.07 -36.09
C GLY A 30 16.78 20.28 -36.69
N LYS A 31 15.87 20.06 -37.64
CA LYS A 31 15.11 21.11 -38.31
C LYS A 31 13.78 21.35 -37.60
N GLY A 32 13.83 22.07 -36.48
CA GLY A 32 12.64 22.52 -35.75
C GLY A 32 12.43 21.78 -34.44
N SER A 33 13.11 22.24 -33.39
CA SER A 33 13.05 21.68 -32.03
C SER A 33 11.64 21.57 -31.45
N THR A 34 10.73 22.49 -31.83
CA THR A 34 9.33 22.48 -31.40
C THR A 34 8.52 21.30 -31.96
N LEU A 35 9.02 20.60 -32.98
CA LEU A 35 8.40 19.37 -33.46
C LEU A 35 8.45 18.26 -32.40
N GLY A 36 9.33 18.31 -31.41
CA GLY A 36 9.32 17.37 -30.29
C GLY A 36 7.97 17.29 -29.56
N LEU A 37 7.16 18.37 -29.58
CA LEU A 37 5.80 18.38 -29.02
C LEU A 37 4.85 17.35 -29.66
N VAL A 38 5.14 16.86 -30.87
CA VAL A 38 4.32 15.85 -31.54
C VAL A 38 4.62 14.42 -31.08
N LEU A 39 5.76 14.18 -30.41
CA LEU A 39 6.21 12.83 -30.03
C LEU A 39 5.18 12.08 -29.18
N GLN A 40 4.73 12.72 -28.09
CA GLN A 40 3.79 12.10 -27.16
C GLN A 40 2.40 11.89 -27.79
N PRO A 41 1.77 12.90 -28.43
CA PRO A 41 0.49 12.69 -29.12
C PRO A 41 0.57 11.61 -30.22
N LEU A 42 1.60 11.65 -31.08
CA LEU A 42 1.75 10.64 -32.14
C LEU A 42 1.99 9.24 -31.57
N TYR A 43 2.74 9.10 -30.48
CA TYR A 43 2.91 7.79 -29.84
C TYR A 43 1.61 7.24 -29.27
N LYS A 44 0.70 8.13 -28.83
CA LYS A 44 -0.61 7.72 -28.31
C LYS A 44 -1.49 7.13 -29.41
N ASP A 45 -1.51 7.76 -30.59
CA ASP A 45 -2.46 7.45 -31.67
C ASP A 45 -1.87 6.56 -32.78
N ALA A 46 -0.55 6.59 -32.99
CA ALA A 46 0.20 5.79 -33.97
C ALA A 46 1.58 5.36 -33.41
N PRO A 47 1.62 4.50 -32.37
CA PRO A 47 2.84 4.15 -31.66
C PRO A 47 3.93 3.57 -32.57
N GLU A 48 3.57 2.77 -33.57
CA GLU A 48 4.49 2.16 -34.52
C GLU A 48 5.27 3.18 -35.35
N LYS A 49 4.65 4.34 -35.66
CA LYS A 49 5.27 5.41 -36.43
C LYS A 49 6.38 6.13 -35.65
N VAL A 50 6.20 6.28 -34.34
CA VAL A 50 7.21 6.91 -33.47
C VAL A 50 8.26 5.89 -33.04
N MET A 51 7.84 4.68 -32.64
CA MET A 51 8.72 3.69 -32.04
C MET A 51 9.78 3.13 -33.00
N LYS A 52 9.51 3.12 -34.31
CA LYS A 52 10.54 2.75 -35.31
C LYS A 52 11.77 3.68 -35.29
N HIS A 53 11.63 4.89 -34.74
CA HIS A 53 12.70 5.89 -34.61
C HIS A 53 13.26 5.99 -33.18
N PHE A 54 12.84 5.11 -32.25
CA PHE A 54 13.18 5.23 -30.83
C PHE A 54 14.69 5.28 -30.58
N ASP A 55 15.45 4.39 -31.24
CA ASP A 55 16.91 4.33 -31.03
C ASP A 55 17.61 5.61 -31.51
N GLN A 56 17.14 6.20 -32.62
CA GLN A 56 17.67 7.48 -33.14
C GLN A 56 17.32 8.66 -32.22
N LEU A 57 16.11 8.65 -31.64
CA LEU A 57 15.71 9.66 -30.66
C LEU A 57 16.54 9.56 -29.37
N ALA A 58 16.81 8.33 -28.92
CA ALA A 58 17.63 8.09 -27.73
C ALA A 58 19.10 8.50 -27.94
N GLU A 59 19.67 8.21 -29.10
CA GLU A 59 21.01 8.67 -29.49
C GLU A 59 21.06 10.20 -29.53
N LYS A 60 20.10 10.83 -30.21
CA LYS A 60 19.99 12.29 -30.25
C LYS A 60 19.83 12.91 -28.85
N ALA A 61 19.09 12.28 -27.94
CA ALA A 61 18.94 12.75 -26.57
C ALA A 61 20.24 12.72 -25.77
N ALA A 62 21.16 11.80 -26.08
CA ALA A 62 22.46 11.72 -25.43
C ALA A 62 23.40 12.85 -25.89
N ASP A 63 23.40 13.17 -27.17
CA ASP A 63 24.48 13.97 -27.78
C ASP A 63 24.05 15.38 -28.22
N ASP A 64 22.81 15.56 -28.67
CA ASP A 64 22.43 16.69 -29.54
C ASP A 64 21.15 17.44 -29.13
N MET A 65 20.42 16.98 -28.11
CA MET A 65 19.19 17.65 -27.64
C MET A 65 19.48 18.74 -26.60
N ASP A 66 18.87 19.91 -26.78
CA ASP A 66 18.81 20.92 -25.73
C ASP A 66 17.80 20.56 -24.61
N ASP A 67 17.76 21.35 -23.54
CA ASP A 67 16.86 21.14 -22.40
C ASP A 67 15.36 21.08 -22.78
N SER A 68 14.95 21.84 -23.80
CA SER A 68 13.54 21.88 -24.25
C SER A 68 13.22 20.61 -25.04
N GLU A 69 14.11 20.19 -25.93
CA GLU A 69 13.99 18.95 -26.68
C GLU A 69 13.99 17.73 -25.75
N LYS A 70 14.89 17.70 -24.76
CA LYS A 70 14.92 16.68 -23.71
C LYS A 70 13.62 16.63 -22.91
N THR A 71 13.02 17.78 -22.62
CA THR A 71 11.71 17.82 -21.96
C THR A 71 10.65 17.11 -22.78
N TYR A 72 10.56 17.38 -24.09
CA TYR A 72 9.61 16.72 -24.98
C TYR A 72 9.88 15.22 -25.12
N PHE A 73 11.14 14.85 -25.29
CA PHE A 73 11.56 13.45 -25.36
C PHE A 73 11.23 12.70 -24.07
N TYR A 74 11.47 13.28 -22.89
CA TYR A 74 11.19 12.63 -21.62
C TYR A 74 9.70 12.55 -21.27
N MET A 75 8.88 13.50 -21.74
CA MET A 75 7.41 13.35 -21.68
C MET A 75 6.95 12.13 -22.48
N PHE A 76 7.43 11.98 -23.71
CA PHE A 76 7.20 10.79 -24.54
C PHE A 76 7.75 9.52 -23.88
N LEU A 77 8.98 9.58 -23.36
CA LEU A 77 9.63 8.45 -22.71
C LEU A 77 8.89 7.99 -21.46
N GLY A 78 8.21 8.90 -20.75
CA GLY A 78 7.33 8.57 -19.64
C GLY A 78 6.19 7.63 -20.06
N ASP A 79 5.62 7.80 -21.25
CA ASP A 79 4.57 6.92 -21.76
C ASP A 79 5.13 5.62 -22.34
N VAL A 80 6.31 5.66 -22.97
CA VAL A 80 7.05 4.44 -23.35
C VAL A 80 7.39 3.63 -22.10
N ALA A 81 7.84 4.25 -21.01
CA ALA A 81 8.18 3.58 -19.77
C ALA A 81 6.98 2.89 -19.12
N LYS A 82 5.76 3.43 -19.28
CA LYS A 82 4.53 2.79 -18.80
C LYS A 82 4.15 1.55 -19.61
N ARG A 83 4.35 1.58 -20.95
CA ARG A 83 3.91 0.51 -21.87
C ARG A 83 4.98 -0.55 -22.10
N GLU A 84 6.22 -0.12 -22.32
CA GLU A 84 7.37 -0.93 -22.69
C GLU A 84 8.62 -0.56 -21.88
N PRO A 85 8.61 -0.68 -20.53
CA PRO A 85 9.71 -0.23 -19.67
C PRO A 85 11.08 -0.83 -20.03
N LYS A 86 11.10 -2.02 -20.63
CA LYS A 86 12.32 -2.70 -21.08
C LYS A 86 13.08 -1.90 -22.15
N ARG A 87 12.37 -1.13 -22.99
CA ARG A 87 12.98 -0.26 -24.01
C ARG A 87 13.75 0.90 -23.42
N VAL A 88 13.39 1.33 -22.22
CA VAL A 88 14.01 2.47 -21.54
C VAL A 88 15.25 2.05 -20.75
N VAL A 89 15.33 0.78 -20.30
CA VAL A 89 16.47 0.28 -19.51
C VAL A 89 17.85 0.59 -20.13
N PRO A 90 18.10 0.35 -21.44
CA PRO A 90 19.41 0.62 -22.05
C PRO A 90 19.84 2.10 -22.02
N ILE A 91 18.89 3.02 -21.92
CA ILE A 91 19.13 4.46 -21.99
C ILE A 91 19.03 5.15 -20.62
N LEU A 92 18.79 4.38 -19.54
CA LEU A 92 18.69 4.92 -18.18
C LEU A 92 19.90 5.76 -17.79
N GLY A 93 21.11 5.38 -18.21
CA GLY A 93 22.32 6.16 -17.95
C GLY A 93 22.23 7.60 -18.44
N THR A 94 21.72 7.80 -19.67
CA THR A 94 21.49 9.12 -20.26
C THR A 94 20.44 9.91 -19.48
N VAL A 95 19.30 9.28 -19.17
CA VAL A 95 18.22 9.95 -18.42
C VAL A 95 18.69 10.36 -17.02
N ILE A 96 19.53 9.54 -16.38
CA ILE A 96 20.07 9.83 -15.04
C ILE A 96 21.05 11.00 -15.07
N GLN A 97 21.89 11.12 -16.10
CA GLN A 97 22.81 12.26 -16.25
C GLN A 97 22.06 13.59 -16.32
N ASP A 98 20.89 13.59 -16.95
CA ASP A 98 20.06 14.80 -17.10
C ASP A 98 19.28 15.19 -15.85
N LEU A 99 19.35 14.41 -14.77
CA LEU A 99 18.75 14.81 -13.48
C LEU A 99 19.44 16.02 -12.84
N GLU A 100 20.61 16.43 -13.35
CA GLU A 100 21.28 17.67 -12.96
C GLU A 100 20.64 18.92 -13.61
N SER A 101 19.90 18.77 -14.71
CA SER A 101 19.24 19.87 -15.42
C SER A 101 17.96 20.30 -14.71
N THR A 102 17.82 21.60 -14.39
CA THR A 102 16.59 22.11 -13.74
C THR A 102 15.37 22.06 -14.66
N SER A 103 15.56 22.00 -15.98
CA SER A 103 14.49 22.15 -16.97
C SER A 103 13.70 20.86 -17.18
N CYS A 104 14.38 19.71 -17.21
CA CYS A 104 13.78 18.42 -17.58
C CYS A 104 13.75 17.39 -16.45
N VAL A 105 14.35 17.69 -15.28
CA VAL A 105 14.48 16.74 -14.16
C VAL A 105 13.16 16.13 -13.72
N HIS A 106 12.06 16.90 -13.71
CA HIS A 106 10.75 16.39 -13.29
C HIS A 106 10.24 15.27 -14.20
N VAL A 107 10.27 15.49 -15.52
CA VAL A 107 9.77 14.52 -16.52
C VAL A 107 10.71 13.32 -16.66
N ALA A 108 12.03 13.53 -16.53
CA ALA A 108 13.00 12.45 -16.45
C ALA A 108 12.70 11.53 -15.25
N TYR A 109 12.46 12.11 -14.08
CA TYR A 109 12.10 11.36 -12.87
C TYR A 109 10.80 10.56 -13.01
N MET A 110 9.80 11.12 -13.70
CA MET A 110 8.56 10.39 -13.97
C MET A 110 8.84 9.13 -14.80
N ALA A 111 9.62 9.23 -15.88
CA ALA A 111 9.99 8.08 -16.69
C ALA A 111 10.76 7.02 -15.88
N ILE A 112 11.74 7.44 -15.08
CA ILE A 112 12.51 6.56 -14.20
C ILE A 112 11.59 5.84 -13.19
N ALA A 113 10.60 6.54 -12.62
CA ALA A 113 9.68 5.95 -11.66
C ALA A 113 8.83 4.81 -12.26
N GLU A 114 8.45 4.91 -13.54
CA GLU A 114 7.74 3.85 -14.26
C GLU A 114 8.66 2.67 -14.59
N VAL A 115 9.92 2.92 -14.98
CA VAL A 115 10.90 1.84 -15.15
C VAL A 115 11.16 1.13 -13.83
N ALA A 116 11.31 1.86 -12.72
CA ALA A 116 11.52 1.29 -11.40
C ALA A 116 10.36 0.39 -10.96
N ALA A 117 9.13 0.63 -11.43
CA ALA A 117 7.99 -0.23 -11.09
C ALA A 117 8.14 -1.67 -11.60
N VAL A 118 8.91 -1.88 -12.67
CA VAL A 118 9.10 -3.20 -13.31
C VAL A 118 10.53 -3.71 -13.18
N TYR A 119 11.53 -2.83 -13.30
CA TYR A 119 12.96 -3.13 -13.24
C TYR A 119 13.66 -2.35 -12.12
N PRO A 120 13.23 -2.47 -10.85
CA PRO A 120 13.80 -1.69 -9.74
C PRO A 120 15.30 -1.94 -9.54
N GLY A 121 15.79 -3.15 -9.84
CA GLY A 121 17.22 -3.49 -9.74
C GLY A 121 18.10 -2.78 -10.78
N GLU A 122 17.54 -2.45 -11.95
CA GLU A 122 18.27 -1.66 -12.95
C GLU A 122 18.39 -0.19 -12.53
N VAL A 123 17.35 0.33 -11.89
CA VAL A 123 17.32 1.72 -11.38
C VAL A 123 18.16 1.87 -10.10
N GLU A 124 18.23 0.86 -9.24
CA GLU A 124 19.01 0.89 -7.99
C GLU A 124 20.50 1.21 -8.20
N LYS A 125 21.07 0.77 -9.34
CA LYS A 125 22.45 1.02 -9.74
C LYS A 125 22.80 2.53 -9.75
N TYR A 126 21.79 3.38 -9.90
CA TYR A 126 21.89 4.83 -9.94
C TYR A 126 21.38 5.53 -8.67
N SER A 127 21.23 4.78 -7.56
CA SER A 127 20.58 5.27 -6.35
C SER A 127 21.25 6.52 -5.76
N LYS A 128 22.57 6.67 -5.90
CA LYS A 128 23.27 7.87 -5.45
C LYS A 128 22.83 9.11 -6.24
N GLN A 129 22.89 9.04 -7.56
CA GLN A 129 22.52 10.14 -8.45
C GLN A 129 21.05 10.54 -8.27
N LEU A 130 20.17 9.56 -8.09
CA LEU A 130 18.76 9.81 -7.80
C LEU A 130 18.61 10.62 -6.50
N LEU A 131 19.21 10.14 -5.41
CA LEU A 131 19.13 10.82 -4.12
C LEU A 131 19.72 12.24 -4.19
N ASP A 132 20.88 12.40 -4.83
CA ASP A 132 21.52 13.71 -5.02
C ASP A 132 20.62 14.67 -5.82
N ALA A 133 19.91 14.18 -6.84
CA ALA A 133 18.96 14.98 -7.62
C ALA A 133 17.70 15.36 -6.82
N TRP A 134 17.19 14.45 -5.98
CA TRP A 134 16.05 14.73 -5.11
C TRP A 134 16.39 15.84 -4.09
N GLU A 135 17.59 15.81 -3.51
CA GLU A 135 18.04 16.86 -2.58
C GLU A 135 18.05 18.26 -3.22
N LYS A 136 18.42 18.35 -4.50
CA LYS A 136 18.53 19.62 -5.22
C LYS A 136 17.19 20.15 -5.73
N ASN A 137 16.20 19.28 -5.99
CA ASN A 137 14.99 19.64 -6.71
C ASN A 137 13.69 19.24 -5.96
N PRO A 138 13.08 20.15 -5.18
CA PRO A 138 11.87 19.87 -4.41
C PRO A 138 10.64 19.44 -5.25
N MET A 139 10.58 19.81 -6.53
CA MET A 139 9.47 19.43 -7.42
C MET A 139 9.51 17.96 -7.87
N THR A 140 10.56 17.22 -7.51
CA THR A 140 10.70 15.79 -7.84
C THR A 140 10.18 14.86 -6.75
N VAL A 141 9.77 15.39 -5.59
CA VAL A 141 9.52 14.58 -4.38
C VAL A 141 8.57 13.41 -4.64
N ALA A 142 7.47 13.63 -5.37
CA ALA A 142 6.52 12.55 -5.68
C ALA A 142 7.15 11.41 -6.49
N SER A 143 7.80 11.74 -7.61
CA SER A 143 8.46 10.76 -8.48
C SER A 143 9.67 10.11 -7.81
N ALA A 144 10.44 10.87 -7.03
CA ALA A 144 11.57 10.35 -6.25
C ALA A 144 11.10 9.35 -5.18
N CYS A 145 10.06 9.68 -4.42
CA CYS A 145 9.49 8.77 -3.42
C CYS A 145 8.92 7.50 -4.09
N LYS A 146 8.19 7.63 -5.21
CA LYS A 146 7.68 6.49 -5.97
C LYS A 146 8.81 5.58 -6.48
N THR A 147 9.88 6.16 -7.01
CA THR A 147 11.06 5.44 -7.50
C THR A 147 11.74 4.67 -6.36
N ILE A 148 11.98 5.36 -5.24
CA ILE A 148 12.63 4.79 -4.07
C ILE A 148 11.77 3.69 -3.44
N ALA A 149 10.45 3.86 -3.37
CA ALA A 149 9.55 2.83 -2.87
C ALA A 149 9.54 1.58 -3.75
N ASN A 150 9.60 1.75 -5.07
CA ASN A 150 9.75 0.62 -5.99
C ASN A 150 11.02 -0.18 -5.71
N ILE A 151 12.15 0.49 -5.47
CA ILE A 151 13.41 -0.17 -5.11
C ILE A 151 13.33 -0.79 -3.69
N GLY A 152 12.78 -0.06 -2.72
CA GLY A 152 12.63 -0.50 -1.34
C GLY A 152 11.80 -1.79 -1.18
N ARG A 153 10.90 -2.07 -2.11
CA ARG A 153 10.07 -3.29 -2.11
C ARG A 153 10.81 -4.54 -2.57
N MET A 154 12.03 -4.44 -3.13
CA MET A 154 12.76 -5.60 -3.66
C MET A 154 13.13 -6.63 -2.58
N ASN A 155 13.56 -6.18 -1.41
CA ASN A 155 13.97 -7.02 -0.28
C ASN A 155 14.10 -6.19 1.00
N GLU A 156 14.21 -6.86 2.15
CA GLU A 156 14.30 -6.20 3.45
C GLU A 156 15.48 -5.23 3.58
N LYS A 157 16.64 -5.55 2.98
CA LYS A 157 17.83 -4.67 3.01
C LYS A 157 17.53 -3.33 2.33
N MET A 158 16.88 -3.36 1.18
CA MET A 158 16.47 -2.14 0.48
C MET A 158 15.35 -1.42 1.21
N ALA A 159 14.39 -2.16 1.77
CA ALA A 159 13.34 -1.58 2.61
C ALA A 159 13.94 -0.78 3.78
N ASP A 160 14.85 -1.38 4.54
CA ASP A 160 15.51 -0.75 5.69
C ASP A 160 16.29 0.52 5.29
N LYS A 161 17.09 0.44 4.21
CA LYS A 161 17.83 1.58 3.64
C LYS A 161 16.92 2.75 3.32
N TYR A 162 15.84 2.51 2.57
CA TYR A 162 15.01 3.59 2.03
C TYR A 162 13.95 4.09 3.01
N LEU A 163 13.42 3.24 3.89
CA LEU A 163 12.57 3.68 5.00
C LEU A 163 13.35 4.55 5.99
N THR A 164 14.62 4.22 6.26
CA THR A 164 15.50 5.07 7.07
C THR A 164 15.67 6.46 6.45
N LEU A 165 15.89 6.51 5.12
CA LEU A 165 16.00 7.78 4.40
C LEU A 165 14.70 8.59 4.44
N MET A 166 13.56 7.95 4.16
CA MET A 166 12.24 8.59 4.22
C MET A 166 11.90 9.10 5.63
N ALA A 167 12.18 8.32 6.68
CA ALA A 167 11.97 8.73 8.07
C ALA A 167 12.83 9.94 8.47
N LYS A 168 14.06 10.03 7.94
CA LYS A 168 14.89 11.24 8.10
C LYS A 168 14.26 12.44 7.38
N LYS A 169 13.76 12.23 6.16
CA LYS A 169 13.16 13.28 5.34
C LYS A 169 11.88 13.86 5.92
N LEU A 170 11.05 13.07 6.60
CA LEU A 170 9.85 13.58 7.29
C LEU A 170 10.15 14.76 8.22
N LYS A 171 11.35 14.80 8.82
CA LYS A 171 11.76 15.85 9.76
C LYS A 171 12.12 17.18 9.09
N THR A 172 12.55 17.14 7.83
CA THR A 172 13.16 18.31 7.16
C THR A 172 12.39 18.75 5.92
N ILE A 173 11.51 17.91 5.37
CA ILE A 173 10.81 18.22 4.14
C ILE A 173 9.66 19.21 4.38
N ASP A 174 9.31 19.96 3.34
CA ASP A 174 8.13 20.82 3.36
C ASP A 174 6.89 20.01 3.78
N PRO A 175 6.08 20.51 4.74
CA PRO A 175 4.88 19.85 5.21
C PRO A 175 4.00 19.31 4.08
N MET A 176 3.84 20.01 2.95
CA MET A 176 2.96 19.57 1.85
C MET A 176 3.31 18.19 1.28
N TRP A 177 4.57 17.75 1.44
CA TRP A 177 5.04 16.48 0.89
C TRP A 177 5.03 15.33 1.89
N LYS A 178 4.75 15.57 3.17
CA LYS A 178 4.80 14.53 4.21
C LYS A 178 3.84 13.39 3.94
N THR A 179 2.60 13.69 3.51
CA THR A 179 1.62 12.66 3.12
C THR A 179 2.13 11.76 1.98
N VAL A 180 2.85 12.32 1.01
CA VAL A 180 3.42 11.55 -0.11
C VAL A 180 4.52 10.61 0.39
N ILE A 181 5.41 11.09 1.25
CA ILE A 181 6.44 10.24 1.87
C ILE A 181 5.79 9.10 2.65
N LEU A 182 4.81 9.40 3.51
CA LEU A 182 4.15 8.40 4.35
C LEU A 182 3.42 7.35 3.50
N MET A 183 2.74 7.76 2.43
CA MET A 183 2.09 6.85 1.50
C MET A 183 3.09 5.85 0.90
N GLU A 184 4.26 6.33 0.49
CA GLU A 184 5.31 5.49 -0.09
C GLU A 184 6.03 4.64 0.96
N MET A 185 6.20 5.13 2.19
CA MET A 185 6.67 4.32 3.33
C MET A 185 5.71 3.16 3.61
N LYS A 186 4.40 3.42 3.63
CA LYS A 186 3.37 2.39 3.79
C LYS A 186 3.47 1.34 2.69
N ARG A 187 3.66 1.76 1.45
CA ARG A 187 3.77 0.87 0.28
C ARG A 187 5.02 -0.03 0.35
N ILE A 188 6.15 0.46 0.87
CA ILE A 188 7.30 -0.40 1.19
C ILE A 188 6.91 -1.39 2.31
N GLY A 189 6.29 -0.91 3.39
CA GLY A 189 5.89 -1.74 4.52
C GLY A 189 4.87 -2.83 4.19
N GLN A 190 4.03 -2.64 3.17
CA GLN A 190 3.16 -3.69 2.64
C GLN A 190 3.94 -4.90 2.10
N ALA A 191 5.14 -4.69 1.58
CA ALA A 191 6.03 -5.78 1.17
C ALA A 191 6.94 -6.24 2.32
N HIS A 192 7.41 -5.32 3.17
CA HIS A 192 8.38 -5.56 4.23
C HIS A 192 7.95 -4.88 5.54
N LYS A 193 7.03 -5.51 6.28
CA LYS A 193 6.40 -4.91 7.48
C LYS A 193 7.39 -4.63 8.61
N GLU A 194 8.32 -5.54 8.87
CA GLU A 194 9.28 -5.43 9.97
C GLU A 194 10.23 -4.22 9.84
N PRO A 195 10.84 -3.96 8.67
CA PRO A 195 11.54 -2.70 8.43
C PRO A 195 10.71 -1.44 8.71
N LEU A 196 9.42 -1.41 8.32
CA LEU A 196 8.55 -0.25 8.57
C LEU A 196 8.30 -0.04 10.07
N LYS A 197 8.09 -1.12 10.84
CA LYS A 197 7.88 -1.05 12.30
C LYS A 197 9.00 -0.30 13.03
N LYS A 198 10.25 -0.45 12.60
CA LYS A 198 11.41 0.25 13.20
C LYS A 198 11.28 1.78 13.17
N HIS A 199 10.48 2.31 12.23
CA HIS A 199 10.27 3.75 12.04
C HIS A 199 8.93 4.26 12.59
N ARG A 200 8.20 3.43 13.35
CA ARG A 200 6.90 3.79 13.96
C ARG A 200 6.94 5.13 14.69
N ALA A 201 7.95 5.36 15.54
CA ALA A 201 8.08 6.60 16.29
C ALA A 201 8.22 7.85 15.40
N ALA A 202 8.91 7.74 14.25
CA ALA A 202 9.02 8.85 13.30
C ALA A 202 7.69 9.14 12.60
N ILE A 203 6.89 8.10 12.34
CA ILE A 203 5.57 8.21 11.72
C ILE A 203 4.56 8.82 12.71
N GLU A 204 4.55 8.35 13.96
CA GLU A 204 3.67 8.86 15.02
C GLU A 204 3.93 10.34 15.35
N ALA A 205 5.16 10.81 15.22
CA ALA A 205 5.52 12.21 15.40
C ALA A 205 4.75 13.15 14.46
N GLU A 206 4.28 12.66 13.31
CA GLU A 206 3.55 13.45 12.31
C GLU A 206 2.03 13.52 12.58
N LYS A 207 1.52 12.82 13.61
CA LYS A 207 0.09 12.72 13.92
C LYS A 207 -0.62 14.06 14.12
N ASN A 208 0.09 15.04 14.66
CA ASN A 208 -0.44 16.37 14.96
C ASN A 208 -0.18 17.40 13.84
N GLY A 209 0.29 16.94 12.67
CA GLY A 209 0.51 17.82 11.53
C GLY A 209 -0.79 18.43 11.01
N THR A 210 -0.73 19.69 10.57
CA THR A 210 -1.91 20.48 10.13
C THR A 210 -2.26 20.29 8.66
N GLN A 211 -1.42 19.58 7.89
CA GLN A 211 -1.72 19.27 6.49
C GLN A 211 -2.96 18.37 6.39
N MET A 212 -3.89 18.73 5.49
CA MET A 212 -5.06 17.91 5.21
C MET A 212 -4.67 16.48 4.82
N GLY A 213 -5.31 15.49 5.46
CA GLY A 213 -5.08 14.06 5.23
C GLY A 213 -3.79 13.48 5.85
N LEU A 214 -2.92 14.30 6.45
CA LEU A 214 -1.70 13.83 7.09
C LEU A 214 -2.00 12.98 8.35
N PRO A 215 -2.83 13.43 9.32
CA PRO A 215 -3.20 12.60 10.47
C PRO A 215 -3.86 11.26 10.06
N ASP A 216 -4.72 11.29 9.04
CA ASP A 216 -5.40 10.08 8.52
C ASP A 216 -4.39 9.10 7.91
N MET A 217 -3.40 9.61 7.17
CA MET A 217 -2.32 8.78 6.61
C MET A 217 -1.47 8.14 7.72
N VAL A 218 -1.11 8.91 8.76
CA VAL A 218 -0.40 8.39 9.94
C VAL A 218 -1.19 7.28 10.61
N GLN A 219 -2.48 7.52 10.88
CA GLN A 219 -3.35 6.53 11.51
C GLN A 219 -3.49 5.27 10.65
N SER A 220 -3.65 5.43 9.33
CA SER A 220 -3.72 4.32 8.38
C SER A 220 -2.47 3.43 8.36
N ILE A 221 -1.29 4.00 8.65
CA ILE A 221 -0.05 3.23 8.80
C ILE A 221 -0.01 2.52 10.14
N ILE A 222 -0.40 3.19 11.23
CA ILE A 222 -0.45 2.57 12.56
C ILE A 222 -1.41 1.38 12.56
N ASP A 223 -2.60 1.53 11.97
CA ASP A 223 -3.58 0.45 11.86
C ASP A 223 -3.04 -0.73 11.04
N PHE A 224 -2.32 -0.45 9.95
CA PHE A 224 -1.62 -1.49 9.19
C PHE A 224 -0.53 -2.20 10.02
N LEU A 225 0.25 -1.45 10.81
CA LEU A 225 1.29 -2.04 11.66
C LEU A 225 0.71 -2.92 12.77
N GLU A 226 -0.47 -2.57 13.28
CA GLU A 226 -1.21 -3.26 14.35
C GLU A 226 -2.22 -4.30 13.85
N ASP A 227 -2.21 -4.61 12.55
CA ASP A 227 -3.12 -5.59 11.93
C ASP A 227 -4.61 -5.24 12.10
N ARG A 228 -4.93 -3.97 12.36
CA ARG A 228 -6.30 -3.42 12.44
C ARG A 228 -6.84 -3.04 11.07
N THR A 229 -6.51 -3.81 10.04
CA THR A 229 -7.10 -3.63 8.71
C THR A 229 -8.56 -4.08 8.74
N LEU A 230 -9.39 -3.51 7.88
CA LEU A 230 -10.82 -3.84 7.83
C LEU A 230 -11.07 -5.33 7.55
N GLU A 231 -10.20 -5.94 6.74
CA GLU A 231 -10.20 -7.36 6.43
C GLU A 231 -9.88 -8.23 7.66
N ASN A 232 -8.83 -7.88 8.40
CA ASN A 232 -8.46 -8.61 9.62
C ASN A 232 -9.52 -8.46 10.71
N VAL A 233 -10.07 -7.26 10.87
CA VAL A 233 -11.18 -7.02 11.82
C VAL A 233 -12.39 -7.85 11.42
N SER A 234 -12.73 -7.93 10.14
CA SER A 234 -13.84 -8.78 9.65
C SER A 234 -13.59 -10.27 9.92
N THR A 235 -12.36 -10.74 9.74
CA THR A 235 -11.98 -12.13 10.01
C THR A 235 -12.09 -12.44 11.50
N ASN A 236 -11.51 -11.59 12.36
CA ASN A 236 -11.58 -11.75 13.81
C ASN A 236 -13.03 -11.72 14.32
N VAL A 237 -13.90 -10.89 13.76
CA VAL A 237 -15.34 -10.85 14.11
C VAL A 237 -16.04 -12.15 13.70
N ALA A 238 -15.68 -12.73 12.56
CA ALA A 238 -16.22 -14.02 12.13
C ALA A 238 -15.80 -15.15 13.07
N GLU A 239 -14.52 -15.22 13.44
CA GLU A 239 -13.99 -16.21 14.40
C GLU A 239 -14.64 -16.04 15.79
N GLN A 240 -14.78 -14.81 16.27
CA GLN A 240 -15.48 -14.54 17.54
C GLN A 240 -16.95 -14.97 17.49
N LYS A 241 -17.63 -14.78 16.35
CA LYS A 241 -19.03 -15.22 16.17
C LYS A 241 -19.16 -16.74 16.25
N GLU A 242 -18.20 -17.49 15.71
CA GLU A 242 -18.15 -18.94 15.81
C GLU A 242 -17.95 -19.39 17.26
N GLN A 243 -16.96 -18.82 17.96
CA GLN A 243 -16.70 -19.11 19.38
C GLN A 243 -17.92 -18.81 20.28
N ILE A 244 -18.64 -17.73 19.99
CA ILE A 244 -19.89 -17.40 20.70
C ILE A 244 -20.96 -18.48 20.46
N GLY A 245 -21.07 -19.01 19.24
CA GLY A 245 -22.00 -20.10 18.93
C GLY A 245 -21.68 -21.41 19.66
N GLU A 246 -20.39 -21.74 19.80
CA GLU A 246 -19.95 -22.90 20.58
C GLU A 246 -20.26 -22.71 22.08
N LEU A 247 -20.03 -21.51 22.61
CA LEU A 247 -20.36 -21.15 23.99
C LEU A 247 -21.85 -21.26 24.26
N ASP A 248 -22.69 -20.74 23.36
CA ASP A 248 -24.15 -20.82 23.46
C ASP A 248 -24.63 -22.28 23.54
N THR A 249 -24.11 -23.14 22.66
CA THR A 249 -24.42 -24.58 22.67
C THR A 249 -24.05 -25.24 24.00
N ARG A 250 -22.89 -24.91 24.56
CA ARG A 250 -22.43 -25.43 25.86
C ARG A 250 -23.28 -24.91 27.02
N VAL A 251 -23.69 -23.65 26.98
CA VAL A 251 -24.59 -23.06 27.98
C VAL A 251 -25.94 -23.75 27.94
N THR A 252 -26.56 -23.93 26.76
CA THR A 252 -27.81 -24.68 26.62
C THR A 252 -27.70 -26.11 27.14
N GLY A 253 -26.58 -26.80 26.86
CA GLY A 253 -26.32 -28.13 27.44
C GLY A 253 -26.27 -28.11 28.96
N THR A 254 -25.59 -27.13 29.54
CA THR A 254 -25.47 -26.96 30.99
C THR A 254 -26.82 -26.61 31.63
N GLU A 255 -27.63 -25.75 31.01
CA GLU A 255 -28.98 -25.42 31.46
C GLU A 255 -29.88 -26.66 31.51
N ASN A 256 -29.81 -27.51 30.49
CA ASN A 256 -30.55 -28.78 30.47
C ASN A 256 -30.10 -29.73 31.58
N ASP A 257 -28.78 -29.84 31.81
CA ASP A 257 -28.24 -30.66 32.90
C ASP A 257 -28.67 -30.14 34.27
N VAL A 258 -28.65 -28.82 34.49
CA VAL A 258 -29.13 -28.20 35.73
C VAL A 258 -30.62 -28.46 35.93
N LYS A 259 -31.44 -28.33 34.88
CA LYS A 259 -32.87 -28.62 34.96
C LYS A 259 -33.13 -30.07 35.35
N ARG A 260 -32.40 -31.01 34.76
CA ARG A 260 -32.49 -32.43 35.14
C ARG A 260 -32.08 -32.66 36.59
N LEU A 261 -31.01 -31.99 37.04
CA LEU A 261 -30.56 -32.09 38.43
C LEU A 261 -31.63 -31.55 39.41
N ASP A 262 -32.31 -30.47 39.05
CA ASP A 262 -33.39 -29.88 39.84
C ASP A 262 -34.58 -30.84 40.00
N GLU A 263 -34.95 -31.53 38.90
CA GLU A 263 -35.98 -32.59 38.91
C GLU A 263 -35.57 -33.77 39.81
N GLU A 264 -34.32 -34.26 39.69
CA GLU A 264 -33.79 -35.36 40.51
C GLU A 264 -33.72 -34.99 42.00
N VAL A 265 -33.29 -33.76 42.33
CA VAL A 265 -33.23 -33.27 43.71
C VAL A 265 -34.62 -33.13 44.31
N THR A 266 -35.60 -32.68 43.53
CA THR A 266 -37.00 -32.60 43.96
C THR A 266 -37.55 -33.99 44.30
N GLU A 267 -37.35 -34.98 43.42
CA GLU A 267 -37.79 -36.36 43.65
C GLU A 267 -37.09 -36.99 44.88
N GLN A 268 -35.79 -36.70 45.09
CA GLN A 268 -35.09 -37.13 46.30
C GLN A 268 -35.65 -36.48 47.57
N GLY A 269 -36.05 -35.21 47.49
CA GLY A 269 -36.71 -34.49 48.58
C GLY A 269 -38.00 -35.18 49.03
N GLU A 270 -38.86 -35.54 48.08
CA GLU A 270 -40.11 -36.27 48.35
C GLU A 270 -39.86 -37.63 49.00
N LYS A 271 -38.90 -38.42 48.48
CA LYS A 271 -38.53 -39.72 49.06
C LYS A 271 -38.00 -39.60 50.49
N LEU A 272 -37.25 -38.54 50.79
CA LEU A 272 -36.75 -38.30 52.14
C LEU A 272 -37.88 -37.93 53.12
N GLU A 273 -38.89 -37.20 52.65
CA GLU A 273 -40.08 -36.90 53.46
C GLU A 273 -40.87 -38.18 53.80
N ASP A 274 -41.04 -39.09 52.83
CA ASP A 274 -41.66 -40.39 53.08
C ASP A 274 -40.89 -41.22 54.12
N VAL A 275 -39.55 -41.33 53.96
CA VAL A 275 -38.69 -42.04 54.92
C VAL A 275 -38.78 -41.38 56.31
N GLN A 276 -38.81 -40.06 56.38
CA GLN A 276 -38.93 -39.34 57.65
C GLN A 276 -40.26 -39.69 58.35
N ASN A 277 -41.36 -39.71 57.61
CA ASN A 277 -42.68 -40.09 58.14
C ASN A 277 -42.70 -41.55 58.64
N GLU A 278 -42.14 -42.49 57.87
CA GLU A 278 -42.03 -43.90 58.29
C GLU A 278 -41.19 -44.06 59.58
N VAL A 279 -40.06 -43.34 59.68
CA VAL A 279 -39.21 -43.38 60.87
C VAL A 279 -39.93 -42.81 62.09
N THR A 280 -40.68 -41.71 61.93
CA THR A 280 -41.52 -41.15 63.00
C THR A 280 -42.57 -42.15 63.46
N GLU A 281 -43.30 -42.78 62.54
CA GLU A 281 -44.30 -43.81 62.88
C GLU A 281 -43.67 -45.01 63.61
N GLN A 282 -42.50 -45.46 63.16
CA GLN A 282 -41.76 -46.52 63.86
C GLN A 282 -41.33 -46.10 65.26
N GLY A 283 -40.92 -44.85 65.45
CA GLY A 283 -40.60 -44.28 66.76
C GLY A 283 -41.79 -44.34 67.73
N ASP A 284 -42.96 -43.87 67.30
CA ASP A 284 -44.20 -43.90 68.09
C ASP A 284 -44.60 -45.34 68.49
N ARG A 285 -44.42 -46.30 67.57
CA ARG A 285 -44.67 -47.72 67.82
C ARG A 285 -43.69 -48.31 68.84
N LEU A 286 -42.43 -47.90 68.80
CA LEU A 286 -41.40 -48.34 69.73
C LEU A 286 -41.66 -47.81 71.14
N GLU A 287 -42.06 -46.54 71.27
CA GLU A 287 -42.46 -45.94 72.55
C GLU A 287 -43.67 -46.66 73.17
N THR A 288 -44.65 -47.03 72.33
CA THR A 288 -45.79 -47.86 72.77
C THR A 288 -45.34 -49.24 73.27
N LEU A 289 -44.40 -49.88 72.58
CA LEU A 289 -43.83 -51.18 73.00
C LEU A 289 -43.06 -51.06 74.32
N GLU A 290 -42.30 -49.98 74.51
CA GLU A 290 -41.56 -49.71 75.75
C GLU A 290 -42.52 -49.60 76.95
N VAL A 291 -43.64 -48.88 76.81
CA VAL A 291 -44.69 -48.82 77.83
C VAL A 291 -45.27 -50.19 78.15
N VAL A 292 -45.58 -51.00 77.13
CA VAL A 292 -46.14 -52.35 77.34
C VAL A 292 -45.13 -53.28 78.03
N VAL A 293 -43.84 -53.16 77.71
CA VAL A 293 -42.77 -53.93 78.35
C VAL A 293 -42.59 -53.52 79.82
N ASP A 294 -42.60 -52.22 80.12
CA ASP A 294 -42.55 -51.71 81.49
C ASP A 294 -43.78 -52.11 82.33
N GLU A 295 -44.94 -52.32 81.72
CA GLU A 295 -46.15 -52.84 82.40
C GLU A 295 -46.15 -54.38 82.61
N THR A 296 -45.28 -55.13 81.92
CA THR A 296 -45.24 -56.60 81.96
C THR A 296 -44.09 -57.20 82.76
N VAL A 297 -43.24 -56.38 83.38
CA VAL A 297 -42.15 -56.76 84.30
C VAL A 297 -42.51 -56.41 85.74
#